data_AF-A0A928TB48-F1
#
_entry.id   AF-A0A928TB48-F1
#
_cell.length_a   1.000
_cell.length_b   1.000
_cell.length_c   1.000
_cell.angle_alpha   90.00
_cell.angle_beta   90.00
_cell.angle_gamma   90.00
#
_symmetry.space_group_name_H-M   'P 1'
#
loop_
_entity.id
_entity.type
_entity.pdbx_description
1 polymer ?
#
loop_
_entity_poly.entity_id
_entity_poly.type
_entity_poly.pdbx_seq_one_letter_code
_entity_poly.pdbx_strand_id
1 'polypeptide(L)'
;MKLLLLVSLIIQVSMTSSYAFPDWFAAPYTRAVHRTRDMSSNEEVLKMASKMGLQVLDVTWEDTGRFKNSAVGPNISDMTIQVALEKGTGGLEVSCMPVVRHPNFEDKTCDLDPRLFSLMVGNHDGSPLRRVSLHEILANPLRYLSKPDSWRRKGNLPRTLLASRDSKVLVSTQACFLPVPKSGKATFNPVLFNYQSVKDDPGVLTILATREGTSITVIDNDRDAFSAGAAWGQRLFFNANGQRASLTGQRASEFAPEAGSSRRDDTTPLAASESGLNLVLLIQVPLKQKQKPHPQFVGGGMLPPAPVAAEAVSDVENAVIGHGDLEGPFTEVDNLAIQRDTRFPVRVTVQFYKATSNGVVSEADLQAIKDQIDRVYADSQYVGSLVTEGVTGRATEHDGRKEEPAGWWKRFWRRQAENQRR
;
A
#
# COMPACT_ATOMS: atom_id res chain seq x y z
N MET A 1 23.01 39.11 -58.86
CA MET A 1 24.30 38.39 -58.88
C MET A 1 24.66 38.03 -57.44
N LYS A 2 24.83 36.72 -57.14
CA LYS A 2 25.23 36.08 -55.85
C LYS A 2 24.16 36.16 -54.73
N LEU A 3 23.39 35.10 -54.43
CA LEU A 3 23.72 33.81 -53.80
C LEU A 3 24.32 33.97 -52.38
N LEU A 4 23.53 33.66 -51.35
CA LEU A 4 24.05 33.06 -50.12
C LEU A 4 22.99 32.14 -49.50
N LEU A 5 23.33 30.86 -49.43
CA LEU A 5 22.65 29.82 -48.64
C LEU A 5 22.74 30.15 -47.15
N LEU A 6 21.70 29.82 -46.38
CA LEU A 6 21.87 29.46 -44.97
C LEU A 6 21.16 28.13 -44.71
N VAL A 7 21.95 27.18 -44.24
CA VAL A 7 21.60 25.80 -43.91
C VAL A 7 21.06 25.71 -42.48
N SER A 8 20.15 24.77 -42.30
CA SER A 8 19.46 24.28 -41.11
C SER A 8 20.16 24.37 -39.75
N LEU A 9 19.36 24.62 -38.71
CA LEU A 9 19.51 23.98 -37.40
C LEU A 9 18.13 23.52 -36.92
N ILE A 10 17.79 22.26 -37.20
CA ILE A 10 16.69 21.56 -36.53
C ILE A 10 17.21 21.17 -35.14
N ILE A 11 16.74 21.85 -34.11
CA ILE A 11 16.98 21.43 -32.72
C ILE A 11 16.04 20.26 -32.45
N GLN A 12 16.58 19.06 -32.58
CA GLN A 12 15.92 17.84 -32.15
C GLN A 12 16.06 17.76 -30.62
N VAL A 13 15.06 18.27 -29.90
CA VAL A 13 14.97 18.11 -28.45
C VAL A 13 14.58 16.66 -28.17
N SER A 14 15.57 15.82 -27.88
CA SER A 14 15.35 14.51 -27.26
C SER A 14 14.81 14.74 -25.84
N MET A 15 13.52 14.51 -25.64
CA MET A 15 12.92 14.47 -24.29
C MET A 15 13.27 13.15 -23.62
N THR A 16 14.42 13.12 -22.95
CA THR A 16 14.66 12.20 -21.83
C THR A 16 14.27 12.94 -20.55
N SER A 17 13.02 12.80 -20.12
CA SER A 17 12.56 13.34 -18.84
C SER A 17 12.99 12.39 -17.73
N SER A 18 14.24 12.51 -17.29
CA SER A 18 14.70 12.03 -15.98
C SER A 18 14.54 13.19 -15.01
N TYR A 19 13.70 13.02 -13.99
CA TYR A 19 13.54 13.99 -12.91
C TYR A 19 14.80 14.00 -12.04
N ALA A 20 15.85 14.69 -12.51
CA ALA A 20 16.95 15.07 -11.65
C ALA A 20 16.46 16.20 -10.73
N PHE A 21 16.35 15.92 -9.43
CA PHE A 21 16.12 16.98 -8.44
C PHE A 21 17.24 18.02 -8.53
N PRO A 22 16.94 19.34 -8.43
CA PRO A 22 17.99 20.35 -8.36
C PRO A 22 18.99 20.05 -7.23
N ASP A 23 20.29 20.29 -7.43
CA ASP A 23 21.36 19.93 -6.48
C ASP A 23 21.12 20.44 -5.04
N TRP A 24 20.48 21.60 -4.88
CA TRP A 24 20.16 22.16 -3.56
C TRP A 24 19.03 21.41 -2.82
N PHE A 25 18.22 20.64 -3.54
CA PHE A 25 17.13 19.82 -3.01
C PHE A 25 17.58 18.37 -2.73
N ALA A 26 18.51 17.85 -3.54
CA ALA A 26 18.95 16.46 -3.48
C ALA A 26 19.58 16.09 -2.13
N ALA A 27 20.53 16.88 -1.61
CA ALA A 27 21.20 16.55 -0.35
C ALA A 27 20.30 16.63 0.90
N PRO A 28 19.41 17.65 1.05
CA PRO A 28 18.42 17.66 2.11
C PRO A 28 17.40 16.52 2.03
N TYR A 29 16.90 16.19 0.83
CA TYR A 29 15.91 15.13 0.65
C TYR A 29 16.48 13.75 0.97
N THR A 30 17.68 13.42 0.47
CA THR A 30 18.36 12.17 0.80
C THR A 30 18.54 11.99 2.31
N ARG A 31 18.92 13.07 3.04
CA ARG A 31 18.99 13.02 4.50
C ARG A 31 17.63 12.78 5.16
N ALA A 32 16.56 13.40 4.65
CA ALA A 32 15.21 13.18 5.16
C ALA A 32 14.78 11.71 4.98
N VAL A 33 15.07 11.10 3.82
CA VAL A 33 14.80 9.68 3.55
C VAL A 33 15.53 8.78 4.54
N HIS A 34 16.84 8.98 4.72
CA HIS A 34 17.64 8.15 5.64
C HIS A 34 17.17 8.30 7.09
N ARG A 35 16.95 9.52 7.57
CA ARG A 35 16.47 9.75 8.94
C ARG A 35 15.08 9.18 9.18
N THR A 36 14.19 9.29 8.20
CA THR A 36 12.83 8.72 8.31
C THR A 36 12.90 7.19 8.32
N ARG A 37 13.67 6.57 7.42
CA ARG A 37 13.91 5.11 7.42
C ARG A 37 14.41 4.63 8.79
N ASP A 38 15.39 5.32 9.36
CA ASP A 38 16.07 4.85 10.57
C ASP A 38 15.17 4.88 11.84
N MET A 39 13.99 5.51 11.78
CA MET A 39 13.01 5.53 12.89
C MET A 39 12.56 4.13 13.33
N SER A 40 12.51 3.15 12.41
CA SER A 40 12.11 1.76 12.71
C SER A 40 13.13 1.02 13.58
N SER A 41 14.34 1.55 13.73
CA SER A 41 15.43 1.00 14.55
C SER A 41 15.84 1.93 15.69
N ASN A 42 15.18 3.08 15.86
CA ASN A 42 15.49 4.04 16.90
C ASN A 42 14.88 3.60 18.24
N GLU A 43 15.73 3.30 19.22
CA GLU A 43 15.31 2.77 20.53
C GLU A 43 14.32 3.67 21.29
N GLU A 44 14.47 4.99 21.19
CA GLU A 44 13.57 5.95 21.87
C GLU A 44 12.20 5.95 21.22
N VAL A 45 12.15 5.98 19.88
CA VAL A 45 10.91 5.89 19.11
C VAL A 45 10.19 4.58 19.40
N LEU A 46 10.91 3.46 19.39
CA LEU A 46 10.37 2.14 19.71
C LEU A 46 9.83 2.08 21.14
N LYS A 47 10.54 2.66 22.11
CA LYS A 47 10.10 2.72 23.51
C LYS A 47 8.83 3.57 23.66
N MET A 48 8.75 4.74 23.00
CA MET A 48 7.56 5.59 23.03
C MET A 48 6.35 4.88 22.41
N ALA A 49 6.50 4.27 21.23
CA ALA A 49 5.42 3.53 20.58
C ALA A 49 4.96 2.32 21.44
N SER A 50 5.90 1.59 22.04
CA SER A 50 5.60 0.42 22.87
C SER A 50 4.78 0.78 24.11
N LYS A 51 5.03 1.93 24.77
CA LYS A 51 4.21 2.43 25.88
C LYS A 51 2.73 2.58 25.50
N MET A 52 2.44 2.83 24.23
CA MET A 52 1.09 3.02 23.69
C MET A 52 0.48 1.72 23.10
N GLY A 53 1.18 0.58 23.22
CA GLY A 53 0.74 -0.69 22.62
C GLY A 53 0.88 -0.72 21.09
N LEU A 54 1.80 0.09 20.54
CA LEU A 54 2.11 0.17 19.12
C LEU A 54 3.52 -0.36 18.83
N GLN A 55 3.77 -0.67 17.56
CA GLN A 55 5.08 -0.99 17.00
C GLN A 55 5.40 -0.03 15.86
N VAL A 56 6.69 0.18 15.60
CA VAL A 56 7.21 0.86 14.40
C VAL A 56 7.97 -0.16 13.57
N LEU A 57 7.55 -0.38 12.33
CA LEU A 57 7.97 -1.52 11.51
C LEU A 57 8.18 -1.09 10.05
N ASP A 58 9.12 -1.72 9.36
CA ASP A 58 9.31 -1.53 7.91
C ASP A 58 8.46 -2.48 7.07
N VAL A 59 8.03 -3.60 7.67
CA VAL A 59 7.20 -4.63 7.05
C VAL A 59 5.99 -4.89 7.93
N THR A 60 4.81 -4.78 7.34
CA THR A 60 3.52 -5.04 7.98
C THR A 60 2.90 -6.30 7.42
N TRP A 61 2.26 -7.09 8.29
CA TRP A 61 1.65 -8.35 7.88
C TRP A 61 0.16 -8.17 7.64
N GLU A 62 -0.22 -8.27 6.37
CA GLU A 62 -1.51 -7.87 5.85
C GLU A 62 -2.41 -9.06 5.50
N ASP A 63 -2.68 -9.91 6.49
CA ASP A 63 -3.18 -11.26 6.27
C ASP A 63 -4.70 -11.39 6.32
N THR A 64 -5.24 -12.32 5.52
CA THR A 64 -6.68 -12.65 5.56
C THR A 64 -6.96 -14.04 6.14
N GLY A 65 -5.95 -14.91 6.23
CA GLY A 65 -6.14 -16.33 6.52
C GLY A 65 -5.16 -16.97 7.49
N ARG A 66 -4.45 -16.21 8.35
CA ARG A 66 -3.42 -16.78 9.25
C ARG A 66 -3.98 -17.88 10.17
N PHE A 67 -3.19 -18.93 10.42
CA PHE A 67 -3.53 -19.91 11.45
C PHE A 67 -3.47 -19.26 12.83
N LYS A 68 -4.33 -19.71 13.75
CA LYS A 68 -4.38 -19.17 15.11
C LYS A 68 -3.08 -19.48 15.84
N ASN A 69 -2.56 -18.49 16.56
CA ASN A 69 -1.29 -18.55 17.28
C ASN A 69 -0.09 -18.98 16.42
N SER A 70 -0.10 -18.68 15.11
CA SER A 70 1.00 -18.99 14.20
C SER A 70 1.38 -17.74 13.40
N ALA A 71 2.59 -17.73 12.85
CA ALA A 71 3.08 -16.72 11.91
C ALA A 71 2.80 -17.11 10.44
N VAL A 72 2.20 -18.28 10.19
CA VAL A 72 1.92 -18.76 8.83
C VAL A 72 0.43 -19.04 8.62
N GLY A 73 0.03 -19.03 7.37
CA GLY A 73 -1.31 -19.41 6.97
C GLY A 73 -1.52 -19.28 5.47
N PRO A 74 -2.72 -19.62 4.98
CA PRO A 74 -3.15 -19.24 3.65
C PRO A 74 -3.40 -17.73 3.53
N ASN A 75 -3.23 -17.22 2.30
CA ASN A 75 -3.55 -15.84 1.91
C ASN A 75 -2.96 -14.79 2.89
N ILE A 76 -1.63 -14.79 2.95
CA ILE A 76 -0.81 -13.91 3.80
C ILE A 76 0.05 -13.01 2.92
N SER A 77 0.22 -11.76 3.33
CA SER A 77 0.88 -10.73 2.52
C SER A 77 1.78 -9.86 3.37
N ASP A 78 2.97 -9.56 2.87
CA ASP A 78 3.83 -8.52 3.41
C ASP A 78 3.57 -7.21 2.68
N MET A 79 3.38 -6.12 3.44
CA MET A 79 3.22 -4.78 2.90
C MET A 79 4.31 -3.86 3.45
N THR A 80 4.90 -3.07 2.56
CA THR A 80 5.87 -2.01 2.86
C THR A 80 5.46 -0.72 2.15
N ILE A 81 5.98 0.43 2.60
CA ILE A 81 5.91 1.69 1.87
C ILE A 81 7.33 2.02 1.43
N GLN A 82 7.57 2.22 0.13
CA GLN A 82 8.93 2.36 -0.39
C GLN A 82 9.13 3.72 -1.08
N VAL A 83 10.30 4.31 -0.83
CA VAL A 83 10.80 5.52 -1.49
C VAL A 83 12.09 5.15 -2.22
N ALA A 84 12.23 5.62 -3.46
CA ALA A 84 13.42 5.39 -4.28
C ALA A 84 14.19 6.70 -4.51
N LEU A 85 15.51 6.65 -4.34
CA LEU A 85 16.44 7.73 -4.64
C LEU A 85 17.32 7.33 -5.83
N GLU A 86 17.59 8.27 -6.74
CA GLU A 86 18.59 8.06 -7.78
C GLU A 86 20.01 8.06 -7.16
N LYS A 87 20.81 7.06 -7.51
CA LYS A 87 22.23 7.01 -7.16
C LYS A 87 23.03 7.83 -8.17
N GLY A 88 24.00 8.60 -7.69
CA GLY A 88 24.90 9.40 -8.56
C GLY A 88 25.71 8.57 -9.57
N THR A 89 25.79 7.25 -9.41
CA THR A 89 26.45 6.31 -10.32
C THR A 89 25.49 5.64 -11.33
N GLY A 90 24.23 6.07 -11.37
CA GLY A 90 23.14 5.35 -12.03
C GLY A 90 22.55 4.24 -11.15
N GLY A 91 21.23 4.05 -11.25
CA GLY A 91 20.46 3.08 -10.46
C GLY A 91 19.68 3.71 -9.30
N LEU A 92 18.87 2.89 -8.61
CA LEU A 92 18.02 3.32 -7.51
C LEU A 92 18.49 2.77 -6.15
N GLU A 93 18.43 3.60 -5.12
CA GLU A 93 18.46 3.20 -3.72
C GLU A 93 17.03 3.19 -3.20
N VAL A 94 16.55 2.04 -2.72
CA VAL A 94 15.18 1.89 -2.23
C VAL A 94 15.22 1.76 -0.71
N SER A 95 14.38 2.53 -0.03
CA SER A 95 14.20 2.48 1.42
C SER A 95 12.75 2.19 1.78
N CYS A 96 12.53 1.27 2.73
CA CYS A 96 11.24 1.08 3.36
C CYS A 96 11.01 2.19 4.40
N MET A 97 9.83 2.77 4.39
CA MET A 97 9.41 3.82 5.31
C MET A 97 8.71 3.20 6.52
N PRO A 98 8.96 3.74 7.73
CA PRO A 98 8.46 3.19 8.98
C PRO A 98 6.94 3.34 9.08
N VAL A 99 6.30 2.27 9.54
CA VAL A 99 4.85 2.20 9.78
C VAL A 99 4.57 1.96 11.26
N VAL A 100 3.72 2.82 11.83
CA VAL A 100 3.19 2.73 13.18
C VAL A 100 1.85 2.00 13.18
N ARG A 101 1.74 0.92 13.96
CA ARG A 101 0.51 0.11 14.06
C ARG A 101 0.49 -0.75 15.33
N HIS A 102 -0.63 -1.43 15.58
CA HIS A 102 -0.67 -2.55 16.53
C HIS A 102 0.23 -3.72 16.07
N PRO A 103 0.73 -4.56 16.99
CA PRO A 103 1.71 -5.60 16.66
C PRO A 103 1.32 -6.53 15.51
N ASN A 104 2.27 -6.84 14.61
CA ASN A 104 2.04 -7.70 13.45
C ASN A 104 1.50 -9.09 13.81
N PHE A 105 1.98 -9.67 14.92
CA PHE A 105 1.57 -11.01 15.35
C PHE A 105 0.13 -11.04 15.84
N GLU A 106 -0.27 -10.04 16.63
CA GLU A 106 -1.66 -9.88 17.09
C GLU A 106 -2.59 -9.61 15.90
N ASP A 107 -2.15 -8.82 14.93
CA ASP A 107 -2.97 -8.37 13.79
C ASP A 107 -4.37 -7.95 14.24
N LYS A 108 -4.40 -6.89 15.07
CA LYS A 108 -5.63 -6.35 15.62
C LYS A 108 -6.48 -5.76 14.51
N THR A 109 -7.70 -6.27 14.39
CA THR A 109 -8.63 -5.94 13.32
C THR A 109 -10.02 -5.62 13.85
N CYS A 110 -10.84 -5.02 12.99
CA CYS A 110 -12.26 -4.85 13.23
C CYS A 110 -13.10 -5.22 12.01
N ASP A 111 -14.41 -5.37 12.22
CA ASP A 111 -15.36 -5.76 11.18
C ASP A 111 -16.24 -4.56 10.81
N LEU A 112 -16.11 -4.05 9.60
CA LEU A 112 -16.93 -2.93 9.10
C LEU A 112 -17.76 -3.33 7.89
N ASP A 113 -18.88 -2.65 7.71
CA ASP A 113 -19.72 -2.83 6.53
C ASP A 113 -19.02 -2.20 5.30
N PRO A 114 -18.84 -2.93 4.18
CA PRO A 114 -18.19 -2.38 2.98
C PRO A 114 -18.92 -1.16 2.40
N ARG A 115 -20.18 -0.90 2.78
CA ARG A 115 -20.94 0.28 2.35
C ARG A 115 -20.49 1.57 3.05
N LEU A 116 -19.76 1.47 4.16
CA LEU A 116 -19.25 2.63 4.91
C LEU A 116 -18.03 3.28 4.24
N PHE A 117 -17.38 2.58 3.32
CA PHE A 117 -16.20 3.09 2.61
C PHE A 117 -16.64 3.81 1.33
N SER A 118 -16.51 5.13 1.32
CA SER A 118 -16.79 5.98 0.15
C SER A 118 -15.52 6.20 -0.66
N LEU A 119 -15.43 5.58 -1.84
CA LEU A 119 -14.28 5.58 -2.73
C LEU A 119 -14.51 6.51 -3.92
N MET A 120 -13.47 7.26 -4.32
CA MET A 120 -13.52 8.11 -5.52
C MET A 120 -13.24 7.27 -6.77
N VAL A 121 -14.05 7.46 -7.82
CA VAL A 121 -13.92 6.77 -9.11
C VAL A 121 -14.17 7.75 -10.26
N GLY A 122 -13.66 7.42 -11.45
CA GLY A 122 -13.64 8.26 -12.66
C GLY A 122 -12.23 8.45 -13.22
N ASN A 123 -11.22 8.22 -12.37
CA ASN A 123 -9.81 8.21 -12.78
C ASN A 123 -9.46 7.12 -13.81
N HIS A 124 -10.20 6.01 -13.87
CA HIS A 124 -9.91 4.89 -14.78
C HIS A 124 -10.27 5.18 -16.24
N ASP A 125 -11.16 6.13 -16.51
CA ASP A 125 -11.62 6.51 -17.85
C ASP A 125 -11.53 8.02 -18.12
N GLY A 126 -11.06 8.81 -17.15
CA GLY A 126 -10.97 10.27 -17.22
C GLY A 126 -12.29 11.00 -16.97
N SER A 127 -13.35 10.30 -16.54
CA SER A 127 -14.62 10.92 -16.17
C SER A 127 -14.50 11.77 -14.90
N PRO A 128 -15.38 12.78 -14.69
CA PRO A 128 -15.44 13.53 -13.45
C PRO A 128 -15.57 12.61 -12.23
N LEU A 129 -14.79 12.91 -11.18
CA LEU A 129 -14.74 12.08 -9.99
C LEU A 129 -16.10 12.04 -9.27
N ARG A 130 -16.53 10.84 -8.89
CA ARG A 130 -17.74 10.59 -8.10
C ARG A 130 -17.47 9.57 -7.01
N ARG A 131 -18.32 9.58 -5.98
CA ARG A 131 -18.26 8.64 -4.85
C ARG A 131 -19.05 7.37 -5.15
N VAL A 132 -18.50 6.21 -4.79
CA VAL A 132 -19.16 4.91 -4.75
C VAL A 132 -18.75 4.16 -3.50
N SER A 133 -19.56 3.19 -3.05
CA SER A 133 -19.14 2.34 -1.94
C SER A 133 -18.13 1.28 -2.36
N LEU A 134 -17.32 0.77 -1.43
CA LEU A 134 -16.51 -0.44 -1.68
C LEU A 134 -17.39 -1.61 -2.14
N HIS A 135 -18.58 -1.76 -1.54
CA HIS A 135 -19.55 -2.77 -1.98
C HIS A 135 -19.89 -2.64 -3.48
N GLU A 136 -20.12 -1.44 -4.00
CA GLU A 136 -20.40 -1.21 -5.43
C GLU A 136 -19.22 -1.60 -6.32
N ILE A 137 -17.98 -1.28 -5.93
CA ILE A 137 -16.79 -1.71 -6.68
C ILE A 137 -16.66 -3.23 -6.67
N LEU A 138 -16.88 -3.88 -5.53
CA LEU A 138 -16.81 -5.34 -5.44
C LEU A 138 -17.90 -6.03 -6.27
N ALA A 139 -19.11 -5.48 -6.28
CA ALA A 139 -20.24 -6.03 -7.03
C ALA A 139 -20.09 -5.83 -8.54
N ASN A 140 -19.59 -4.67 -8.96
CA ASN A 140 -19.55 -4.22 -10.35
C ASN A 140 -18.14 -3.79 -10.82
N PRO A 141 -17.10 -4.62 -10.64
CA PRO A 141 -15.70 -4.21 -10.79
C PRO A 141 -15.35 -3.75 -12.22
N LEU A 142 -15.97 -4.36 -13.24
CA LEU A 142 -15.73 -4.02 -14.64
C LEU A 142 -16.06 -2.55 -14.98
N ARG A 143 -16.94 -1.90 -14.21
CA ARG A 143 -17.28 -0.48 -14.40
C ARG A 143 -16.18 0.48 -13.97
N TYR A 144 -15.13 -0.04 -13.33
CA TYR A 144 -14.05 0.73 -12.71
C TYR A 144 -12.67 0.29 -13.23
N LEU A 145 -12.66 -0.45 -14.35
CA LEU A 145 -11.46 -0.85 -15.09
C LEU A 145 -11.35 0.00 -16.36
N SER A 146 -10.13 0.46 -16.66
CA SER A 146 -9.77 1.08 -17.94
C SER A 146 -9.77 0.07 -19.09
N LYS A 147 -9.52 -1.22 -18.80
CA LYS A 147 -9.55 -2.33 -19.77
C LYS A 147 -10.46 -3.46 -19.27
N PRO A 148 -11.79 -3.27 -19.25
CA PRO A 148 -12.72 -4.28 -18.71
C PRO A 148 -12.64 -5.63 -19.44
N ASP A 149 -12.32 -5.62 -20.73
CA ASP A 149 -12.16 -6.83 -21.54
C ASP A 149 -10.92 -7.66 -21.18
N SER A 150 -9.98 -7.08 -20.43
CA SER A 150 -8.85 -7.82 -19.86
C SER A 150 -9.29 -8.79 -18.75
N TRP A 151 -10.49 -8.67 -18.18
CA TRP A 151 -11.03 -9.73 -17.33
C TRP A 151 -11.65 -10.83 -18.19
N ARG A 152 -10.86 -11.87 -18.50
CA ARG A 152 -11.35 -13.02 -19.27
C ARG A 152 -12.45 -13.74 -18.51
N ARG A 153 -13.52 -14.11 -19.23
CA ARG A 153 -14.61 -14.89 -18.67
C ARG A 153 -14.17 -16.34 -18.43
N LYS A 154 -14.53 -16.90 -17.28
CA LYS A 154 -14.30 -18.31 -16.93
C LYS A 154 -15.64 -19.07 -16.94
N GLY A 155 -15.97 -19.69 -18.07
CA GLY A 155 -17.27 -20.35 -18.26
C GLY A 155 -18.44 -19.39 -18.02
N ASN A 156 -19.46 -19.84 -17.28
CA ASN A 156 -20.65 -19.03 -16.95
C ASN A 156 -20.54 -18.30 -15.60
N LEU A 157 -19.35 -18.24 -14.99
CA LEU A 157 -19.17 -17.61 -13.69
C LEU A 157 -19.32 -16.07 -13.79
N PRO A 158 -19.96 -15.43 -12.80
CA PRO A 158 -20.07 -13.97 -12.76
C PRO A 158 -18.68 -13.33 -12.57
N ARG A 159 -18.46 -12.19 -13.23
CA ARG A 159 -17.27 -11.34 -13.04
C ARG A 159 -17.53 -10.33 -11.92
N THR A 160 -17.59 -10.85 -10.70
CA THR A 160 -17.80 -10.10 -9.46
C THR A 160 -16.70 -10.45 -8.45
N LEU A 161 -16.37 -9.48 -7.60
CA LEU A 161 -15.49 -9.64 -6.45
C LEU A 161 -16.27 -9.75 -5.13
N LEU A 162 -17.59 -9.55 -5.17
CA LEU A 162 -18.47 -9.67 -4.01
C LEU A 162 -18.96 -11.11 -3.83
N ALA A 163 -18.94 -11.59 -2.60
CA ALA A 163 -19.52 -12.87 -2.18
C ALA A 163 -20.58 -12.67 -1.10
N SER A 164 -21.49 -13.64 -0.94
CA SER A 164 -22.57 -13.56 0.08
C SER A 164 -22.06 -13.42 1.52
N ARG A 165 -20.82 -13.80 1.79
CA ARG A 165 -20.17 -13.64 3.10
C ARG A 165 -19.73 -12.20 3.42
N ASP A 166 -19.58 -11.35 2.40
CA ASP A 166 -18.95 -10.03 2.53
C ASP A 166 -19.93 -8.98 3.12
N SER A 167 -20.75 -9.38 4.10
CA SER A 167 -21.58 -8.47 4.91
C SER A 167 -20.72 -7.56 5.78
N LYS A 168 -19.50 -8.02 6.11
CA LYS A 168 -18.43 -7.26 6.75
C LYS A 168 -17.12 -7.51 6.01
N VAL A 169 -16.22 -6.54 6.10
CA VAL A 169 -14.82 -6.63 5.65
C VAL A 169 -13.88 -6.56 6.84
N LEU A 170 -12.73 -7.22 6.72
CA LEU A 170 -11.69 -7.26 7.75
C LEU A 170 -10.87 -5.97 7.67
N VAL A 171 -10.80 -5.20 8.74
CA VAL A 171 -10.17 -3.87 8.71
C VAL A 171 -9.01 -3.79 9.69
N SER A 172 -7.89 -3.24 9.25
CA SER A 172 -6.76 -2.83 10.11
C SER A 172 -6.39 -1.38 9.82
N THR A 173 -5.73 -0.73 10.78
CA THR A 173 -5.35 0.69 10.66
C THR A 173 -3.89 0.89 11.02
N GLN A 174 -3.20 1.75 10.27
CA GLN A 174 -1.79 2.06 10.45
C GLN A 174 -1.44 3.46 9.93
N ALA A 175 -0.27 3.98 10.33
CA ALA A 175 0.24 5.27 9.86
C ALA A 175 1.69 5.16 9.40
N CYS A 176 2.06 5.78 8.28
CA CYS A 176 3.39 5.74 7.69
C CYS A 176 4.02 7.13 7.77
N PHE A 177 5.30 7.21 8.14
CA PHE A 177 6.05 8.45 8.00
C PHE A 177 6.65 8.55 6.59
N LEU A 178 6.39 9.67 5.92
CA LEU A 178 6.96 9.99 4.61
C LEU A 178 8.03 11.08 4.76
N PRO A 179 9.17 10.93 4.05
CA PRO A 179 10.28 11.87 4.10
C PRO A 179 9.97 13.09 3.21
N VAL A 180 8.98 13.89 3.57
CA VAL A 180 8.59 15.08 2.79
C VAL A 180 9.45 16.28 3.21
N PRO A 181 10.23 16.88 2.29
CA PRO A 181 11.00 18.08 2.57
C PRO A 181 10.13 19.24 3.05
N LYS A 182 10.75 20.34 3.49
CA LYS A 182 10.02 21.56 3.90
C LYS A 182 9.31 22.29 2.76
N SER A 183 9.60 21.90 1.53
CA SER A 183 9.00 22.41 0.30
C SER A 183 8.89 21.29 -0.72
N GLY A 184 7.79 21.15 -1.44
CA GLY A 184 7.65 20.19 -2.54
C GLY A 184 7.07 18.83 -2.15
N LYS A 185 7.41 17.78 -2.90
CA LYS A 185 6.78 16.46 -2.81
C LYS A 185 7.79 15.33 -2.64
N ALA A 186 7.40 14.29 -1.91
CA ALA A 186 8.07 12.99 -1.92
C ALA A 186 7.29 12.01 -2.81
N THR A 187 7.98 11.25 -3.65
CA THR A 187 7.39 10.17 -4.46
C THR A 187 7.57 8.83 -3.75
N PHE A 188 6.52 8.02 -3.69
CA PHE A 188 6.54 6.73 -3.00
C PHE A 188 5.53 5.75 -3.61
N ASN A 189 5.67 4.46 -3.25
CA ASN A 189 4.69 3.44 -3.56
C ASN A 189 4.42 2.57 -2.33
N PRO A 190 3.14 2.24 -2.05
CA PRO A 190 2.83 1.00 -1.34
C PRO A 190 3.33 -0.19 -2.15
N VAL A 191 3.92 -1.17 -1.49
CA VAL A 191 4.44 -2.39 -2.11
C VAL A 191 3.87 -3.58 -1.37
N LEU A 192 3.32 -4.52 -2.12
CA LEU A 192 2.69 -5.72 -1.58
C LEU A 192 3.36 -6.96 -2.17
N PHE A 193 3.72 -7.89 -1.31
CA PHE A 193 4.10 -9.24 -1.70
C PHE A 193 3.11 -10.22 -1.09
N ASN A 194 2.49 -11.08 -1.90
CA ASN A 194 1.60 -12.11 -1.40
C ASN A 194 2.24 -13.49 -1.56
N TYR A 195 2.40 -14.24 -0.47
CA TYR A 195 3.15 -15.51 -0.45
C TYR A 195 2.59 -16.63 -1.31
N GLN A 196 1.34 -16.48 -1.76
CA GLN A 196 0.72 -17.44 -2.64
C GLN A 196 0.77 -16.98 -4.09
N SER A 197 0.81 -15.69 -4.35
CA SER A 197 0.73 -15.11 -5.69
C SER A 197 1.95 -15.44 -6.54
N VAL A 198 1.70 -15.77 -7.80
CA VAL A 198 2.70 -16.00 -8.83
C VAL A 198 2.19 -15.46 -10.17
N LYS A 199 3.09 -15.32 -11.13
CA LYS A 199 2.76 -15.02 -12.53
C LYS A 199 1.63 -15.91 -13.05
N ASP A 200 0.64 -15.28 -13.68
CA ASP A 200 -0.56 -15.92 -14.27
C ASP A 200 -1.49 -16.68 -13.30
N ASP A 201 -1.24 -16.61 -11.99
CA ASP A 201 -2.06 -17.24 -10.94
C ASP A 201 -2.05 -16.42 -9.62
N PRO A 202 -2.53 -15.16 -9.67
CA PRO A 202 -2.52 -14.26 -8.51
C PRO A 202 -3.39 -14.81 -7.37
N GLY A 203 -2.88 -14.73 -6.15
CA GLY A 203 -3.60 -15.10 -4.93
C GLY A 203 -4.44 -13.95 -4.37
N VAL A 204 -4.17 -12.72 -4.79
CA VAL A 204 -4.91 -11.52 -4.39
C VAL A 204 -5.00 -10.52 -5.54
N LEU A 205 -6.10 -9.77 -5.55
CA LEU A 205 -6.25 -8.51 -6.27
C LEU A 205 -6.23 -7.37 -5.26
N THR A 206 -5.61 -6.26 -5.63
CA THR A 206 -5.56 -5.06 -4.81
C THR A 206 -6.42 -3.96 -5.41
N ILE A 207 -7.07 -3.20 -4.54
CA ILE A 207 -7.75 -1.95 -4.86
C ILE A 207 -7.06 -0.88 -4.01
N LEU A 208 -6.35 0.03 -4.66
CA LEU A 208 -5.71 1.20 -4.05
C LEU A 208 -6.63 2.40 -4.25
N ALA A 209 -7.15 2.98 -3.17
CA ALA A 209 -8.06 4.11 -3.24
C ALA A 209 -7.48 5.35 -2.52
N THR A 210 -7.49 6.47 -3.22
CA THR A 210 -7.05 7.80 -2.74
C THR A 210 -8.18 8.81 -2.93
N ARG A 211 -7.96 10.06 -2.50
CA ARG A 211 -8.85 11.18 -2.83
C ARG A 211 -8.98 11.46 -4.34
N GLU A 212 -8.02 11.02 -5.15
CA GLU A 212 -7.97 11.29 -6.59
C GLU A 212 -8.59 10.17 -7.43
N GLY A 213 -8.88 9.01 -6.82
CA GLY A 213 -9.48 7.89 -7.54
C GLY A 213 -9.13 6.54 -6.96
N THR A 214 -9.48 5.49 -7.71
CA THR A 214 -9.30 4.08 -7.33
C THR A 214 -8.59 3.31 -8.43
N SER A 215 -7.63 2.46 -8.05
CA SER A 215 -6.77 1.70 -8.97
C SER A 215 -6.85 0.22 -8.63
N ILE A 216 -7.09 -0.64 -9.62
CA ILE A 216 -7.34 -2.07 -9.42
C ILE A 216 -6.25 -2.87 -10.13
N THR A 217 -5.47 -3.67 -9.40
CA THR A 217 -4.41 -4.49 -9.99
C THR A 217 -4.26 -5.85 -9.30
N VAL A 218 -4.02 -6.92 -10.06
CA VAL A 218 -3.69 -8.24 -9.48
C VAL A 218 -2.27 -8.24 -8.90
N ILE A 219 -1.95 -9.18 -8.01
CA ILE A 219 -0.57 -9.36 -7.52
C ILE A 219 0.02 -10.61 -8.13
N ASP A 220 1.11 -10.48 -8.87
CA ASP A 220 1.84 -11.59 -9.47
C ASP A 220 3.26 -11.79 -8.94
N ASN A 221 3.75 -10.84 -8.12
CA ASN A 221 5.09 -10.77 -7.54
C ASN A 221 6.25 -10.75 -8.57
N ASP A 222 5.97 -10.51 -9.85
CA ASP A 222 6.93 -10.49 -10.96
C ASP A 222 7.07 -9.08 -11.52
N ARG A 223 5.95 -8.45 -11.88
CA ARG A 223 5.98 -7.10 -12.45
C ARG A 223 6.24 -6.05 -11.39
N ASP A 224 6.72 -4.90 -11.85
CA ASP A 224 6.80 -3.68 -11.05
C ASP A 224 7.63 -3.79 -9.76
N ALA A 225 8.42 -4.85 -9.62
CA ALA A 225 9.43 -4.96 -8.58
C ALA A 225 10.55 -3.95 -8.81
N PHE A 226 11.21 -3.52 -7.73
CA PHE A 226 12.52 -2.90 -7.86
C PHE A 226 13.56 -3.98 -8.19
N SER A 227 14.49 -3.66 -9.08
CA SER A 227 15.61 -4.54 -9.45
C SER A 227 16.75 -4.57 -8.42
N ALA A 228 16.67 -3.73 -7.38
CA ALA A 228 17.65 -3.64 -6.30
C ALA A 228 17.15 -4.38 -5.05
N GLY A 229 18.04 -5.15 -4.40
CA GLY A 229 17.71 -6.02 -3.26
C GLY A 229 17.13 -5.34 -2.01
N ALA A 230 16.96 -6.12 -0.93
CA ALA A 230 16.34 -5.80 0.38
C ALA A 230 14.88 -5.29 0.38
N ALA A 231 14.46 -4.55 -0.66
CA ALA A 231 13.08 -4.14 -0.89
C ALA A 231 12.44 -5.08 -1.94
N TRP A 232 11.35 -5.76 -1.58
CA TRP A 232 10.75 -6.81 -2.41
C TRP A 232 9.22 -6.68 -2.43
N GLY A 233 8.61 -7.22 -3.48
CA GLY A 233 7.17 -7.13 -3.73
C GLY A 233 6.84 -6.28 -4.95
N GLN A 234 5.55 -6.28 -5.29
CA GLN A 234 5.01 -5.55 -6.42
C GLN A 234 4.59 -4.15 -5.98
N ARG A 235 5.13 -3.12 -6.63
CA ARG A 235 4.69 -1.74 -6.41
C ARG A 235 3.24 -1.56 -6.85
N LEU A 236 2.50 -0.80 -6.06
CA LEU A 236 1.15 -0.38 -6.37
C LEU A 236 1.19 1.06 -6.87
N PHE A 237 0.50 1.28 -8.00
CA PHE A 237 0.44 2.57 -8.67
C PHE A 237 -0.99 3.11 -8.68
N PHE A 238 -1.09 4.43 -8.84
CA PHE A 238 -2.34 5.08 -9.22
C PHE A 238 -2.62 4.89 -10.72
N ASN A 239 -3.87 4.60 -11.06
CA ASN A 239 -4.36 4.52 -12.43
C ASN A 239 -4.93 5.88 -12.87
N ALA A 240 -4.22 6.57 -13.74
CA ALA A 240 -4.65 7.76 -14.45
C ALA A 240 -5.01 7.40 -15.90
N ASN A 241 -6.27 7.04 -16.12
CA ASN A 241 -6.84 6.70 -17.43
C ASN A 241 -6.04 5.65 -18.21
N GLY A 242 -5.71 4.53 -17.55
CA GLY A 242 -4.91 3.45 -18.10
C GLY A 242 -3.41 3.70 -18.11
N GLN A 243 -2.94 4.83 -17.57
CA GLN A 243 -1.52 5.11 -17.30
C GLN A 243 -1.24 4.99 -15.80
N ARG A 244 -0.07 4.50 -15.43
CA ARG A 244 0.36 4.36 -14.04
C ARG A 244 1.11 5.61 -13.58
N ALA A 245 0.95 5.97 -12.33
CA ALA A 245 1.72 7.01 -11.66
C ALA A 245 2.01 6.60 -10.22
N SER A 246 3.23 6.86 -9.75
CA SER A 246 3.57 6.69 -8.32
C SER A 246 2.78 7.69 -7.48
N LEU A 247 2.61 7.38 -6.19
CA LEU A 247 1.96 8.31 -5.28
C LEU A 247 2.93 9.42 -4.89
N THR A 248 2.37 10.58 -4.58
CA THR A 248 3.11 11.71 -4.02
C THR A 248 2.56 12.10 -2.66
N GLY A 249 3.43 12.54 -1.77
CA GLY A 249 3.09 13.15 -0.49
C GLY A 249 3.65 14.56 -0.43
N GLN A 250 2.82 15.52 -0.04
CA GLN A 250 3.23 16.90 0.24
C GLN A 250 2.78 17.32 1.63
N ARG A 251 3.41 18.33 2.22
CA ARG A 251 3.02 18.83 3.53
C ARG A 251 1.62 19.45 3.49
N ALA A 252 0.82 19.22 4.52
CA ALA A 252 -0.50 19.85 4.65
C ALA A 252 -0.38 21.38 4.72
N SER A 253 0.66 21.90 5.38
CA SER A 253 0.97 23.33 5.45
C SER A 253 1.25 23.99 4.09
N GLU A 254 1.65 23.23 3.07
CA GLU A 254 1.88 23.72 1.70
C GLU A 254 0.66 23.54 0.77
N PHE A 255 -0.36 22.81 1.20
CA PHE A 255 -1.50 22.51 0.36
C PHE A 255 -2.52 23.65 0.37
N ALA A 256 -2.63 24.35 -0.76
CA ALA A 256 -3.75 25.25 -1.03
C ALA A 256 -4.90 24.43 -1.67
N PRO A 257 -6.07 24.29 -1.01
CA PRO A 257 -7.22 23.62 -1.62
C PRO A 257 -7.72 24.44 -2.81
N GLU A 258 -8.06 23.77 -3.91
CA GLU A 258 -8.74 24.43 -5.04
C GLU A 258 -10.10 24.98 -4.59
N ALA A 259 -10.41 26.21 -4.99
CA ALA A 259 -11.65 26.88 -4.65
C ALA A 259 -12.87 26.11 -5.24
N GLY A 260 -13.58 25.35 -4.40
CA GLY A 260 -14.81 24.66 -4.81
C GLY A 260 -15.13 23.36 -4.08
N SER A 261 -14.20 22.77 -3.32
CA SER A 261 -14.44 21.51 -2.60
C SER A 261 -15.12 21.73 -1.24
N SER A 262 -16.38 22.18 -1.23
CA SER A 262 -17.20 22.19 0.00
C SER A 262 -18.59 21.60 -0.23
N ARG A 263 -18.76 20.36 0.24
CA ARG A 263 -20.03 19.81 0.76
C ARG A 263 -19.69 18.63 1.67
N ARG A 264 -19.68 18.90 2.98
CA ARG A 264 -19.64 17.86 4.02
C ARG A 264 -21.07 17.45 4.30
N ASP A 265 -21.38 16.20 3.98
CA ASP A 265 -22.51 15.49 4.55
C ASP A 265 -21.88 14.46 5.50
N ASP A 266 -21.66 14.89 6.75
CA ASP A 266 -20.91 14.17 7.78
C ASP A 266 -21.81 13.14 8.47
N THR A 267 -22.05 12.01 7.80
CA THR A 267 -22.83 10.90 8.40
C THR A 267 -22.02 9.61 8.59
N THR A 268 -20.72 9.57 8.27
CA THR A 268 -19.84 8.45 8.60
C THR A 268 -18.46 8.87 9.12
N PRO A 269 -17.88 8.19 10.13
CA PRO A 269 -16.60 8.58 10.75
C PRO A 269 -15.36 8.47 9.85
N LEU A 270 -15.39 7.66 8.79
CA LEU A 270 -14.35 7.63 7.76
C LEU A 270 -14.34 8.91 6.90
N ALA A 271 -15.48 9.61 6.80
CA ALA A 271 -15.55 10.96 6.25
C ALA A 271 -15.10 12.03 7.29
N ALA A 272 -15.10 11.68 8.58
CA ALA A 272 -14.67 12.54 9.68
C ALA A 272 -13.16 12.47 9.99
N SER A 273 -12.38 11.64 9.29
CA SER A 273 -10.92 11.85 9.23
C SER A 273 -10.70 13.13 8.44
N GLU A 274 -10.28 14.20 9.13
CA GLU A 274 -10.22 15.56 8.60
C GLU A 274 -9.73 15.57 7.14
N SER A 275 -10.66 15.85 6.22
CA SER A 275 -10.49 15.95 4.76
C SER A 275 -10.16 14.69 3.94
N GLY A 276 -9.82 13.55 4.55
CA GLY A 276 -9.38 12.34 3.82
C GLY A 276 -8.13 12.55 2.94
N LEU A 277 -7.44 13.69 3.09
CA LEU A 277 -6.35 14.10 2.22
C LEU A 277 -5.08 13.28 2.44
N ASN A 278 -4.90 12.72 3.64
CA ASN A 278 -3.70 11.98 4.05
C ASN A 278 -3.92 10.47 4.17
N LEU A 279 -4.94 9.95 3.50
CA LEU A 279 -5.38 8.58 3.64
C LEU A 279 -5.32 7.86 2.29
N VAL A 280 -4.83 6.63 2.32
CA VAL A 280 -4.98 5.66 1.23
C VAL A 280 -5.59 4.39 1.80
N LEU A 281 -6.59 3.84 1.12
CA LEU A 281 -7.11 2.51 1.43
C LEU A 281 -6.42 1.48 0.56
N LEU A 282 -5.83 0.48 1.20
CA LEU A 282 -5.19 -0.66 0.55
C LEU A 282 -6.08 -1.86 0.79
N ILE A 283 -6.86 -2.24 -0.23
CA ILE A 283 -7.88 -3.27 -0.11
C ILE A 283 -7.40 -4.53 -0.84
N GLN A 284 -7.31 -5.65 -0.13
CA GLN A 284 -6.97 -6.95 -0.70
C GLN A 284 -8.24 -7.79 -0.88
N VAL A 285 -8.45 -8.27 -2.10
CA VAL A 285 -9.52 -9.18 -2.48
C VAL A 285 -8.89 -10.54 -2.81
N PRO A 286 -9.08 -11.56 -1.96
CA PRO A 286 -8.51 -12.88 -2.19
C PRO A 286 -9.06 -13.53 -3.47
N LEU A 287 -8.16 -14.11 -4.27
CA LEU A 287 -8.45 -14.76 -5.54
C LEU A 287 -8.16 -16.26 -5.48
N LYS A 288 -8.95 -17.04 -6.23
CA LYS A 288 -8.74 -18.48 -6.36
C LYS A 288 -7.56 -18.73 -7.27
N GLN A 289 -6.66 -19.53 -6.77
CA GLN A 289 -5.52 -20.02 -7.52
C GLN A 289 -5.82 -21.38 -8.15
N LYS A 290 -5.10 -21.70 -9.22
CA LYS A 290 -5.01 -23.06 -9.76
C LYS A 290 -4.31 -23.93 -8.69
N GLN A 291 -4.55 -25.24 -8.66
CA GLN A 291 -3.86 -26.11 -7.68
C GLN A 291 -2.32 -26.06 -7.90
N LYS A 292 -1.46 -26.24 -6.90
CA LYS A 292 -1.09 -25.24 -5.88
C LYS A 292 0.25 -24.60 -6.32
N PRO A 293 0.40 -23.27 -6.44
CA PRO A 293 1.71 -22.63 -6.56
C PRO A 293 2.46 -22.57 -5.22
N HIS A 294 3.75 -22.29 -5.32
CA HIS A 294 4.81 -22.56 -4.35
C HIS A 294 5.17 -21.31 -3.53
N PRO A 295 5.48 -21.42 -2.23
CA PRO A 295 6.10 -20.30 -1.53
C PRO A 295 7.57 -20.19 -1.98
N GLN A 296 7.99 -19.00 -2.41
CA GLN A 296 9.40 -18.58 -2.39
C GLN A 296 9.61 -17.77 -1.10
N PHE A 297 10.73 -18.00 -0.44
CA PHE A 297 11.14 -17.24 0.74
C PHE A 297 12.52 -16.69 0.51
N VAL A 298 12.69 -15.39 0.75
CA VAL A 298 13.98 -14.73 0.77
C VAL A 298 14.06 -14.00 2.11
N GLY A 299 15.03 -14.38 2.93
CA GLY A 299 15.22 -13.79 4.26
C GLY A 299 15.59 -12.31 4.16
N GLY A 300 14.89 -11.47 4.91
CA GLY A 300 15.24 -10.06 5.09
C GLY A 300 16.46 -9.92 6.00
N GLY A 301 17.48 -9.18 5.54
CA GLY A 301 18.65 -8.81 6.34
C GLY A 301 18.35 -7.61 7.24
N MET A 302 18.81 -7.68 8.48
CA MET A 302 18.79 -6.57 9.45
C MET A 302 19.94 -5.61 9.15
N LEU A 303 19.67 -4.30 9.07
CA LEU A 303 20.71 -3.27 8.95
C LEU A 303 21.27 -2.90 10.34
N PRO A 304 22.58 -2.60 10.46
CA PRO A 304 23.18 -2.13 11.71
C PRO A 304 22.79 -0.67 12.02
N PRO A 305 22.71 -0.28 13.32
CA PRO A 305 22.32 1.07 13.72
C PRO A 305 23.40 2.12 13.42
N ALA A 306 22.96 3.32 13.05
CA ALA A 306 23.80 4.51 12.85
C ALA A 306 23.78 5.41 14.10
N PRO A 307 24.81 6.24 14.34
CA PRO A 307 24.91 7.09 15.53
C PRO A 307 23.93 8.27 15.52
N VAL A 308 23.51 8.65 16.72
CA VAL A 308 22.46 9.65 17.04
C VAL A 308 22.96 11.08 16.79
N ALA A 309 22.12 11.92 16.15
CA ALA A 309 22.30 13.37 16.09
C ALA A 309 21.38 14.07 17.10
N ALA A 310 21.84 15.22 17.61
CA ALA A 310 21.26 16.01 18.70
C ALA A 310 19.76 16.34 18.58
N GLU A 311 19.12 16.58 19.73
CA GLU A 311 17.71 16.94 19.93
C GLU A 311 17.23 18.01 18.92
N ALA A 312 16.60 17.55 17.85
CA ALA A 312 15.84 18.38 16.94
C ALA A 312 14.36 18.30 17.33
N VAL A 313 13.63 19.40 17.18
CA VAL A 313 12.19 19.43 17.43
C VAL A 313 11.47 18.69 16.29
N SER A 314 10.49 17.85 16.62
CA SER A 314 9.67 17.17 15.61
C SER A 314 8.97 18.17 14.69
N ASP A 315 8.88 17.82 13.40
CA ASP A 315 8.16 18.58 12.37
C ASP A 315 7.07 17.76 11.68
N VAL A 316 6.57 16.73 12.39
CA VAL A 316 5.55 15.80 11.88
C VAL A 316 4.24 16.54 11.63
N GLU A 317 3.67 16.34 10.45
CA GLU A 317 2.32 16.81 10.11
C GLU A 317 1.61 15.81 9.18
N ASN A 318 0.36 16.06 8.81
CA ASN A 318 -0.33 15.23 7.81
C ASN A 318 0.28 15.43 6.42
N ALA A 319 0.48 14.35 5.67
CA ALA A 319 0.88 14.42 4.27
C ALA A 319 -0.35 14.41 3.36
N VAL A 320 -0.54 15.40 2.49
CA VAL A 320 -1.59 15.35 1.46
C VAL A 320 -1.12 14.44 0.32
N ILE A 321 -1.89 13.39 0.03
CA ILE A 321 -1.55 12.34 -0.94
C ILE A 321 -2.10 12.69 -2.31
N GLY A 322 -1.27 12.64 -3.35
CA GLY A 322 -1.69 12.69 -4.76
C GLY A 322 -0.98 11.63 -5.61
N HIS A 323 -0.96 11.82 -6.92
CA HIS A 323 -0.12 11.08 -7.86
C HIS A 323 0.96 11.97 -8.49
N GLY A 324 2.03 11.34 -8.99
CA GLY A 324 3.11 11.98 -9.74
C GLY A 324 2.85 11.94 -11.24
N ASP A 325 3.93 12.05 -12.02
CA ASP A 325 3.87 11.96 -13.47
C ASP A 325 3.50 10.56 -13.96
N LEU A 326 3.08 10.49 -15.23
CA LEU A 326 2.72 9.24 -15.88
C LEU A 326 4.00 8.45 -16.24
N GLU A 327 4.05 7.19 -15.79
CA GLU A 327 5.21 6.29 -15.92
C GLU A 327 4.95 5.15 -16.93
N GLY A 328 3.93 5.31 -17.78
CA GLY A 328 3.55 4.34 -18.81
C GLY A 328 2.28 3.57 -18.49
N PRO A 329 2.01 2.45 -19.20
CA PRO A 329 0.74 1.73 -19.09
C PRO A 329 0.49 1.15 -17.70
N PHE A 330 -0.76 1.24 -17.23
CA PHE A 330 -1.24 0.56 -16.03
C PHE A 330 -1.73 -0.85 -16.36
N THR A 331 -1.36 -1.81 -15.51
CA THR A 331 -1.78 -3.23 -15.63
C THR A 331 -2.82 -3.56 -14.57
N GLU A 332 -4.02 -3.92 -15.03
CA GLU A 332 -5.16 -4.22 -14.16
C GLU A 332 -5.24 -5.72 -13.82
N VAL A 333 -6.11 -6.45 -14.51
CA VAL A 333 -6.33 -7.90 -14.35
C VAL A 333 -5.57 -8.75 -15.38
N ASP A 334 -4.76 -8.10 -16.21
CA ASP A 334 -3.76 -8.71 -17.09
C ASP A 334 -4.26 -9.88 -17.96
N ASN A 335 -5.44 -9.72 -18.57
CA ASN A 335 -6.02 -10.77 -19.43
C ASN A 335 -6.29 -12.09 -18.69
N LEU A 336 -6.43 -12.07 -17.36
CA LEU A 336 -6.63 -13.26 -16.55
C LEU A 336 -8.11 -13.55 -16.30
N ALA A 337 -8.42 -14.84 -16.17
CA ALA A 337 -9.74 -15.33 -15.82
C ALA A 337 -9.89 -15.49 -14.28
N ILE A 338 -9.64 -14.40 -13.57
CA ILE A 338 -9.64 -14.38 -12.09
C ILE A 338 -11.01 -14.71 -11.51
N GLN A 339 -11.02 -15.24 -10.29
CA GLN A 339 -12.23 -15.57 -9.54
C GLN A 339 -12.02 -15.26 -8.06
N ARG A 340 -12.98 -14.60 -7.42
CA ARG A 340 -13.01 -14.36 -5.95
C ARG A 340 -12.90 -15.67 -5.16
N ASP A 341 -11.99 -15.73 -4.19
CA ASP A 341 -11.86 -16.84 -3.24
C ASP A 341 -12.63 -16.59 -1.95
N THR A 342 -13.88 -17.03 -1.94
CA THR A 342 -14.82 -16.81 -0.84
C THR A 342 -14.42 -17.48 0.48
N ARG A 343 -13.33 -18.26 0.54
CA ARG A 343 -12.81 -18.80 1.80
C ARG A 343 -12.17 -17.73 2.69
N PHE A 344 -11.82 -16.58 2.13
CA PHE A 344 -11.14 -15.51 2.85
C PHE A 344 -11.96 -14.22 2.78
N PRO A 345 -11.96 -13.38 3.82
CA PRO A 345 -12.61 -12.07 3.79
C PRO A 345 -11.91 -11.12 2.80
N VAL A 346 -12.59 -10.06 2.39
CA VAL A 346 -11.92 -8.87 1.84
C VAL A 346 -11.26 -8.12 3.00
N ARG A 347 -10.00 -7.71 2.83
CA ARG A 347 -9.24 -6.96 3.84
C ARG A 347 -9.04 -5.51 3.41
N VAL A 348 -9.29 -4.58 4.31
CA VAL A 348 -9.11 -3.14 4.10
C VAL A 348 -8.08 -2.63 5.10
N THR A 349 -6.96 -2.15 4.59
CA THR A 349 -5.96 -1.46 5.39
C THR A 349 -6.16 0.03 5.26
N VAL A 350 -6.48 0.68 6.37
CA VAL A 350 -6.58 2.14 6.46
C VAL A 350 -5.18 2.68 6.77
N GLN A 351 -4.52 3.26 5.76
CA GLN A 351 -3.18 3.80 5.87
C GLN A 351 -3.21 5.32 5.91
N PHE A 352 -2.83 5.90 7.04
CA PHE A 352 -2.57 7.33 7.16
C PHE A 352 -1.11 7.64 6.79
N TYR A 353 -0.87 8.86 6.32
CA TYR A 353 0.47 9.34 5.98
C TYR A 353 0.81 10.61 6.75
N LYS A 354 2.02 10.62 7.32
CA LYS A 354 2.58 11.70 8.13
C LYS A 354 3.87 12.19 7.49
N ALA A 355 3.93 13.47 7.13
CA ALA A 355 5.13 14.09 6.56
C ALA A 355 6.13 14.44 7.65
N THR A 356 7.43 14.19 7.41
CA THR A 356 8.55 14.71 8.20
C THR A 356 9.74 15.02 7.31
N SER A 357 10.51 16.06 7.65
CA SER A 357 11.74 16.43 6.91
C SER A 357 12.99 16.07 7.70
N ASN A 358 12.84 15.70 8.97
CA ASN A 358 13.95 15.43 9.88
C ASN A 358 13.93 14.04 10.51
N GLY A 359 12.86 13.25 10.33
CA GLY A 359 12.74 11.90 10.89
C GLY A 359 12.63 11.90 12.43
N VAL A 360 12.28 13.03 13.04
CA VAL A 360 12.10 13.14 14.49
C VAL A 360 10.61 13.10 14.81
N VAL A 361 10.23 12.23 15.74
CA VAL A 361 8.86 12.07 16.22
C VAL A 361 8.82 12.27 17.73
N SER A 362 7.82 12.99 18.21
CA SER A 362 7.57 13.18 19.63
C SER A 362 6.54 12.18 20.17
N GLU A 363 6.44 12.06 21.50
CA GLU A 363 5.38 11.29 22.15
C GLU A 363 3.98 11.83 21.80
N ALA A 364 3.84 13.15 21.62
CA ALA A 364 2.58 13.77 21.19
C ALA A 364 2.17 13.34 19.77
N ASP A 365 3.13 13.24 18.84
CA ASP A 365 2.84 12.78 17.47
C ASP A 365 2.37 11.32 17.46
N LEU A 366 3.02 10.46 18.24
CA LEU A 366 2.63 9.06 18.39
C LEU A 366 1.27 8.91 19.07
N GLN A 367 0.96 9.76 20.06
CA GLN A 367 -0.36 9.79 20.69
C GLN A 367 -1.43 10.23 19.69
N ALA A 368 -1.17 11.25 18.87
CA ALA A 368 -2.10 11.68 17.83
C ALA A 368 -2.34 10.59 16.78
N ILE A 369 -1.30 9.82 16.42
CA ILE A 369 -1.43 8.62 15.57
C ILE A 369 -2.29 7.55 16.25
N LYS A 370 -2.04 7.27 17.53
CA LYS A 370 -2.81 6.29 18.32
C LYS A 370 -4.30 6.66 18.35
N ASP A 371 -4.61 7.90 18.64
CA ASP A 371 -6.00 8.40 18.68
C ASP A 371 -6.66 8.26 17.31
N GLN A 372 -5.92 8.54 16.23
CA GLN A 372 -6.41 8.39 14.87
C GLN A 372 -6.68 6.92 14.51
N ILE A 373 -5.80 6.01 14.93
CA ILE A 373 -5.97 4.56 14.79
C ILE A 373 -7.22 4.11 15.55
N ASP A 374 -7.33 4.45 16.84
CA ASP A 374 -8.42 4.02 17.73
C ASP A 374 -9.80 4.46 17.24
N ARG A 375 -9.91 5.65 16.65
CA ARG A 375 -11.18 6.15 16.09
C ARG A 375 -11.77 5.21 15.03
N VAL A 376 -10.93 4.62 14.17
CA VAL A 376 -11.41 3.66 13.15
C VAL A 376 -11.97 2.40 13.80
N TYR A 377 -11.40 1.97 14.93
CA TYR A 377 -11.87 0.80 15.67
C TYR A 377 -13.16 1.09 16.46
N ALA A 378 -13.39 2.33 16.88
CA ALA A 378 -14.54 2.72 17.72
C ALA A 378 -15.91 2.49 17.04
N ASP A 379 -15.95 2.50 15.70
CA ASP A 379 -17.20 2.36 14.94
C ASP A 379 -17.56 0.91 14.61
N SER A 380 -16.69 -0.03 14.98
CA SER A 380 -16.94 -1.43 14.72
C SER A 380 -17.75 -2.08 15.83
N GLN A 381 -18.63 -2.99 15.42
CA GLN A 381 -19.33 -3.89 16.33
C GLN A 381 -18.42 -4.99 16.89
N TYR A 382 -17.26 -5.21 16.27
CA TYR A 382 -16.28 -6.19 16.73
C TYR A 382 -14.86 -5.66 16.53
N VAL A 383 -14.09 -5.63 17.61
CA VAL A 383 -12.65 -5.37 17.60
C VAL A 383 -11.97 -6.53 18.29
N GLY A 384 -10.94 -7.10 17.66
CA GLY A 384 -10.20 -8.21 18.23
C GLY A 384 -9.05 -8.66 17.33
N SER A 385 -8.49 -9.82 17.62
CA SER A 385 -7.32 -10.33 16.91
C SER A 385 -7.70 -11.34 15.84
N LEU A 386 -7.06 -11.25 14.67
CA LEU A 386 -7.15 -12.31 13.67
C LEU A 386 -6.49 -13.62 14.15
N VAL A 387 -5.49 -13.54 15.02
CA VAL A 387 -4.53 -14.62 15.32
C VAL A 387 -4.67 -15.19 16.73
N THR A 388 -4.82 -14.34 17.75
CA THR A 388 -4.63 -14.72 19.16
C THR A 388 -5.93 -15.04 19.92
N GLU A 389 -7.10 -14.68 19.39
CA GLU A 389 -8.40 -14.93 20.03
C GLU A 389 -9.01 -16.31 19.75
N GLY A 390 -8.26 -17.21 19.12
CA GLY A 390 -8.79 -18.53 18.73
C GLY A 390 -9.90 -18.41 17.68
N VAL A 391 -10.85 -19.36 17.67
CA VAL A 391 -11.96 -19.38 16.70
C VAL A 391 -13.11 -18.55 17.24
N THR A 392 -13.44 -17.47 16.55
CA THR A 392 -14.35 -16.42 17.04
C THR A 392 -15.73 -16.47 16.38
N GLY A 393 -15.84 -17.08 15.19
CA GLY A 393 -17.08 -17.08 14.42
C GLY A 393 -17.43 -15.71 13.80
N ARG A 394 -16.50 -14.75 13.79
CA ARG A 394 -16.67 -13.46 13.10
C ARG A 394 -17.02 -13.65 11.64
N ALA A 395 -17.78 -12.71 11.07
CA ALA A 395 -18.09 -12.72 9.63
C ALA A 395 -16.82 -12.67 8.77
N THR A 396 -15.77 -12.03 9.28
CA THR A 396 -14.47 -11.89 8.62
C THR A 396 -13.50 -13.03 8.96
N GLU A 397 -13.88 -14.01 9.78
CA GLU A 397 -13.03 -15.17 10.03
C GLU A 397 -12.96 -16.04 8.76
N HIS A 398 -11.77 -16.37 8.29
CA HIS A 398 -11.60 -17.19 7.08
C HIS A 398 -12.19 -18.60 7.28
N ASP A 399 -12.47 -19.32 6.21
CA ASP A 399 -13.04 -20.66 6.23
C ASP A 399 -11.93 -21.73 6.29
N GLY A 400 -12.30 -22.97 6.63
CA GLY A 400 -11.35 -24.09 6.65
C GLY A 400 -10.51 -24.18 7.93
N ARG A 401 -9.41 -24.94 7.87
CA ARG A 401 -8.60 -25.28 9.04
C ARG A 401 -7.91 -24.05 9.63
N LYS A 402 -8.00 -23.88 10.95
CA LYS A 402 -7.45 -22.75 11.72
C LYS A 402 -6.11 -23.05 12.37
N GLU A 403 -5.67 -24.29 12.31
CA GLU A 403 -4.43 -24.78 12.92
C GLU A 403 -3.33 -24.98 11.88
N GLU A 404 -2.11 -24.66 12.27
CA GLU A 404 -0.92 -24.96 11.47
C GLU A 404 -0.78 -26.48 11.27
N PRO A 405 -0.75 -26.98 10.01
CA PRO A 405 -0.60 -28.41 9.76
C PRO A 405 0.77 -28.93 10.17
N ALA A 406 0.80 -30.09 10.85
CA ALA A 406 2.05 -30.75 11.22
C ALA A 406 3.05 -30.85 10.05
N GLY A 407 4.32 -30.53 10.32
CA GLY A 407 5.39 -30.55 9.33
C GLY A 407 5.34 -29.43 8.29
N TRP A 408 4.62 -28.33 8.54
CA TRP A 408 4.56 -27.17 7.64
C TRP A 408 5.97 -26.68 7.28
N TRP A 409 6.80 -26.36 8.27
CA TRP A 409 8.17 -25.88 8.07
C TRP A 409 9.06 -26.91 7.36
N LYS A 410 8.90 -28.20 7.66
CA LYS A 410 9.65 -29.27 6.95
C LYS A 410 9.31 -29.29 5.46
N ARG A 411 8.02 -29.15 5.11
CA ARG A 411 7.59 -29.09 3.70
C ARG A 411 8.06 -27.80 3.04
N PHE A 412 8.02 -26.69 3.76
CA PHE A 412 8.47 -25.40 3.28
C PHE A 412 9.96 -25.40 2.94
N TRP A 413 10.82 -25.77 3.89
CA TRP A 413 12.28 -25.77 3.68
C TRP A 413 12.73 -26.76 2.62
N ARG A 414 12.08 -27.94 2.55
CA ARG A 414 12.33 -28.91 1.47
C ARG A 414 12.10 -28.29 0.10
N ARG A 415 11.00 -27.54 -0.06
CA ARG A 415 10.65 -26.88 -1.32
C ARG A 415 11.58 -25.71 -1.64
N GLN A 416 12.03 -24.93 -0.65
CA GLN A 416 13.04 -23.88 -0.88
C GLN A 416 14.33 -24.48 -1.46
N ALA A 417 14.80 -25.59 -0.89
CA ALA A 417 15.99 -26.28 -1.37
C ALA A 417 15.83 -26.83 -2.79
N GLU A 418 14.63 -27.25 -3.19
CA GLU A 418 14.32 -27.68 -4.55
C GLU A 418 14.31 -26.50 -5.54
N ASN A 419 13.81 -25.33 -5.14
CA ASN A 419 13.73 -24.14 -5.98
C ASN A 419 15.11 -23.52 -6.25
N GLN A 420 16.03 -23.56 -5.28
CA GLN A 420 17.40 -23.05 -5.47
C GLN A 420 18.25 -23.91 -6.42
N ARG A 421 17.76 -25.09 -6.82
CA ARG A 421 18.44 -26.01 -7.75
C ARG A 421 17.94 -25.89 -9.19
N ARG A 422 16.92 -25.07 -9.44
CA ARG A 422 16.40 -24.73 -10.77
C ARG A 422 16.90 -23.35 -11.16
#